data_AF-A0AAX0VSA3-F1
#
_entry.id   AF-A0AAX0VSA3-F1
#
_cell.length_a   1.000
_cell.length_b   1.000
_cell.length_c   1.000
_cell.angle_alpha   90.00
_cell.angle_beta   90.00
_cell.angle_gamma   90.00
#
_symmetry.space_group_name_H-M   'P 1'
#
loop_
_entity.id
_entity.type
_entity.pdbx_description
1 polymer ?
#
loop_
_entity_poly.entity_id
_entity_poly.type
_entity_poly.pdbx_seq_one_letter_code
_entity_poly.pdbx_strand_id
1 'polypeptide(L)'
;MHERIEWAKHAPQAYKAMIGLEQALANSGLENSLLELVRLRASQINGCAYCVNMHANDARKAGETEARLQTLCAWQETRYFTPRERAALAWLECLTRLPERGAPQPEYEALLEHFEPAEVANLTLAIATINAWNRFGVGFAMVPA
;
A
#
# COMPACT_ATOMS: atom_id res chain seq x y z
N MET A 1 13.08 -17.90 -10.62
CA MET A 1 11.66 -18.06 -11.01
C MET A 1 11.45 -17.23 -12.25
N HIS A 2 10.80 -17.76 -13.28
CA HIS A 2 10.44 -16.97 -14.47
C HIS A 2 9.01 -16.44 -14.29
N GLU A 3 8.75 -15.22 -14.73
CA GLU A 3 7.39 -14.66 -14.79
C GLU A 3 6.47 -15.60 -15.56
N ARG A 4 5.25 -15.81 -15.06
CA ARG A 4 4.26 -16.71 -15.68
C ARG A 4 3.66 -16.11 -16.95
N ILE A 5 3.41 -14.80 -16.95
CA ILE A 5 2.80 -14.08 -18.07
C ILE A 5 3.18 -12.60 -18.00
N GLU A 6 3.55 -12.02 -19.15
CA GLU A 6 3.67 -10.57 -19.35
C GLU A 6 2.28 -9.93 -19.47
N TRP A 7 1.51 -9.90 -18.38
CA TRP A 7 0.07 -9.56 -18.42
C TRP A 7 -0.23 -8.18 -19.03
N ALA A 8 0.65 -7.19 -18.85
CA ALA A 8 0.48 -5.86 -19.42
C ALA A 8 0.51 -5.87 -20.97
N LYS A 9 1.29 -6.80 -21.56
CA LYS A 9 1.37 -7.01 -23.01
C LYS A 9 0.14 -7.73 -23.54
N HIS A 10 -0.37 -8.71 -22.79
CA HIS A 10 -1.54 -9.50 -23.19
C HIS A 10 -2.88 -8.79 -22.92
N ALA A 11 -2.94 -7.92 -21.91
CA ALA A 11 -4.14 -7.19 -21.51
C ALA A 11 -3.83 -5.69 -21.26
N PRO A 12 -3.48 -4.92 -22.30
CA PRO A 12 -3.07 -3.53 -22.16
C PRO A 12 -4.17 -2.63 -21.55
N GLN A 13 -5.44 -2.96 -21.75
CA GLN A 13 -6.55 -2.22 -21.14
C GLN A 13 -6.63 -2.46 -19.62
N ALA A 14 -6.30 -3.66 -19.14
CA ALA A 14 -6.23 -3.94 -17.71
C ALA A 14 -5.08 -3.15 -17.07
N TYR A 15 -3.92 -3.12 -17.73
CA TYR A 15 -2.78 -2.31 -17.27
C TYR A 15 -3.12 -0.81 -17.24
N LYS A 16 -3.74 -0.30 -18.31
CA LYS A 16 -4.19 1.09 -18.39
C LYS A 16 -5.18 1.45 -17.27
N ALA A 17 -6.11 0.56 -16.94
CA ALA A 17 -7.04 0.76 -15.83
C ALA A 17 -6.32 0.84 -14.48
N MET A 18 -5.36 -0.05 -14.22
CA MET A 18 -4.53 -0.01 -13.02
C MET A 18 -3.71 1.28 -12.90
N ILE A 19 -3.15 1.76 -14.01
CA ILE A 19 -2.46 3.06 -14.06
C ILE A 19 -3.42 4.23 -13.79
N GLY A 20 -4.68 4.14 -14.22
CA GLY A 20 -5.71 5.14 -13.90
C GLY A 20 -5.94 5.30 -12.40
N LEU A 21 -5.85 4.21 -11.63
CA LEU A 21 -5.93 4.26 -10.16
C LEU A 21 -4.73 5.04 -9.57
N GLU A 22 -3.51 4.79 -10.07
CA GLU A 22 -2.31 5.52 -9.65
C GLU A 22 -2.39 7.01 -10.00
N GLN A 23 -2.95 7.36 -11.16
CA GLN A 23 -3.15 8.76 -11.55
C GLN A 23 -4.16 9.48 -10.65
N ALA A 24 -5.21 8.79 -10.20
CA ALA A 24 -6.14 9.35 -9.23
C ALA A 24 -5.42 9.60 -7.89
N LEU A 25 -4.58 8.66 -7.44
CA LEU A 25 -3.81 8.79 -6.21
C LEU A 25 -2.77 9.91 -6.27
N ALA A 26 -2.13 10.12 -7.42
CA ALA A 26 -1.18 11.22 -7.62
C ALA A 26 -1.83 12.60 -7.42
N ASN A 27 -3.15 12.72 -7.61
CA ASN A 27 -3.93 13.94 -7.45
C ASN A 27 -4.82 13.92 -6.18
N SER A 28 -4.59 12.98 -5.27
CA SER A 28 -5.48 12.74 -4.12
C SER A 28 -5.32 13.72 -2.96
N GLY A 29 -4.23 14.49 -2.94
CA GLY A 29 -3.86 15.34 -1.81
C GLY A 29 -3.18 14.59 -0.65
N LEU A 30 -3.11 13.25 -0.69
CA LEU A 30 -2.33 12.48 0.27
C LEU A 30 -0.83 12.65 0.05
N GLU A 31 -0.09 12.63 1.15
CA GLU A 31 1.36 12.76 1.13
C GLU A 31 1.99 11.52 0.47
N ASN A 32 2.93 11.74 -0.47
CA ASN A 32 3.60 10.64 -1.16
C ASN A 32 4.35 9.70 -0.19
N SER A 33 4.90 10.25 0.90
CA SER A 33 5.53 9.45 1.96
C SER A 33 4.55 8.46 2.59
N LEU A 34 3.33 8.90 2.92
CA LEU A 34 2.29 8.02 3.47
C LEU A 34 1.87 6.97 2.44
N LEU A 35 1.70 7.34 1.17
CA LEU A 35 1.34 6.40 0.12
C LEU A 35 2.39 5.29 -0.01
N GLU A 36 3.68 5.60 0.02
CA GLU A 36 4.72 4.57 -0.05
C GLU A 36 4.73 3.64 1.18
N LEU A 37 4.47 4.15 2.40
CA LEU A 37 4.31 3.28 3.57
C LEU A 37 3.13 2.33 3.43
N VAL A 38 2.00 2.83 2.94
CA VAL A 38 0.79 2.02 2.68
C VAL A 38 1.09 0.94 1.66
N ARG A 39 1.72 1.31 0.54
CA ARG A 39 2.06 0.38 -0.54
C ARG A 39 3.05 -0.69 -0.07
N LEU A 40 4.09 -0.29 0.65
CA LEU A 40 5.10 -1.21 1.17
C LEU A 40 4.50 -2.17 2.21
N ARG A 41 3.74 -1.66 3.19
CA ARG A 41 3.19 -2.49 4.27
C ARG A 41 2.15 -3.49 3.75
N ALA A 42 1.26 -3.07 2.84
CA ALA A 42 0.32 -3.98 2.19
C ALA A 42 1.06 -5.12 1.45
N SER A 43 2.11 -4.75 0.73
CA SER A 43 2.93 -5.70 -0.05
C SER A 43 3.66 -6.71 0.84
N GLN A 44 4.13 -6.29 2.02
CA GLN A 44 4.71 -7.19 3.02
C GLN A 44 3.68 -8.20 3.54
N ILE A 45 2.45 -7.76 3.82
CA ILE A 45 1.37 -8.63 4.30
C ILE A 45 0.96 -9.64 3.22
N ASN A 46 0.83 -9.18 1.97
CA ASN A 46 0.41 -10.01 0.84
C ASN A 46 1.54 -10.87 0.23
N GLY A 47 2.79 -10.69 0.66
CA GLY A 47 3.93 -11.45 0.14
C GLY A 47 4.32 -11.12 -1.31
N CYS A 48 4.01 -9.92 -1.82
CA CYS A 48 4.43 -9.50 -3.17
C CYS A 48 5.90 -9.02 -3.15
N ALA A 49 6.88 -9.91 -3.36
CA ALA A 49 8.30 -9.55 -3.35
C ALA A 49 8.67 -8.46 -4.37
N TYR A 50 8.09 -8.50 -5.57
CA TYR A 50 8.25 -7.46 -6.59
C TYR A 50 7.83 -6.07 -6.04
N CYS A 51 6.63 -6.01 -5.46
CA CYS A 51 6.06 -4.77 -4.93
C CYS A 51 6.83 -4.28 -3.68
N VAL A 52 7.28 -5.20 -2.81
CA VAL A 52 8.11 -4.87 -1.65
C VAL A 52 9.41 -4.20 -2.09
N ASN A 53 10.12 -4.79 -3.07
CA ASN A 53 11.36 -4.20 -3.59
C ASN A 53 11.12 -2.81 -4.20
N MET A 54 10.10 -2.70 -5.05
CA MET A 54 9.76 -1.44 -5.72
C MET A 54 9.45 -0.32 -4.72
N HIS A 55 8.52 -0.54 -3.80
CA HIS A 55 8.08 0.50 -2.86
C HIS A 55 9.10 0.78 -1.76
N ALA A 56 9.93 -0.19 -1.35
CA ALA A 56 11.07 0.12 -0.47
C ALA A 56 12.08 1.03 -1.17
N ASN A 57 12.36 0.79 -2.46
CA ASN A 57 13.29 1.61 -3.23
C ASN A 57 12.72 3.00 -3.52
N ASP A 58 11.44 3.10 -3.85
CA ASP A 58 10.81 4.39 -4.13
C ASP A 58 10.62 5.23 -2.86
N ALA A 59 10.25 4.62 -1.73
CA ALA A 59 10.27 5.28 -0.43
C ALA A 59 11.67 5.83 -0.09
N ARG A 60 12.73 5.03 -0.30
CA ARG A 60 14.12 5.46 -0.07
C ARG A 60 14.51 6.63 -0.97
N LYS A 61 14.15 6.59 -2.26
CA LYS A 61 14.38 7.72 -3.19
C LYS A 61 13.63 8.97 -2.75
N ALA A 62 12.46 8.82 -2.12
CA ALA A 62 11.66 9.91 -1.58
C ALA A 62 12.15 10.41 -0.19
N GLY A 63 13.26 9.90 0.32
CA GLY A 63 13.89 10.36 1.57
C GLY A 63 13.44 9.62 2.83
N GLU A 64 12.75 8.48 2.70
CA GLU A 64 12.40 7.64 3.84
C GLU A 64 13.66 7.05 4.50
N THR A 65 13.60 6.82 5.82
CA THR A 65 14.76 6.37 6.60
C THR A 65 14.83 4.85 6.70
N GLU A 66 16.04 4.28 6.73
CA GLU A 66 16.21 2.84 6.93
C GLU A 66 15.60 2.34 8.23
N ALA A 67 15.69 3.14 9.31
CA ALA A 67 15.08 2.80 10.60
C ALA A 67 13.56 2.61 10.47
N ARG A 68 12.87 3.47 9.72
CA ARG A 68 11.42 3.34 9.45
C ARG A 68 11.14 2.20 8.48
N LEU A 69 11.89 2.05 7.40
CA LEU A 69 11.69 0.98 6.42
C LEU A 69 11.82 -0.42 7.03
N GLN A 70 12.88 -0.65 7.82
CA GLN A 70 13.14 -1.96 8.42
C GLN A 70 12.16 -2.30 9.54
N THR A 71 11.58 -1.30 10.20
CA THR A 71 10.64 -1.49 11.32
C THR A 71 9.17 -1.34 10.93
N LEU A 72 8.86 -0.97 9.68
CA LEU A 72 7.49 -0.84 9.20
C LEU A 72 6.69 -2.14 9.37
N CYS A 73 7.32 -3.30 9.28
CA CYS A 73 6.64 -4.58 9.50
C CYS A 73 6.20 -4.83 10.96
N ALA A 74 6.78 -4.08 11.90
CA ALA A 74 6.54 -4.12 13.34
C ALA A 74 6.21 -2.71 13.88
N TRP A 75 5.57 -1.88 13.06
CA TRP A 75 5.38 -0.45 13.31
C TRP A 75 4.68 -0.14 14.66
N GLN A 76 3.79 -1.03 15.11
CA GLN A 76 3.01 -0.89 16.34
C GLN A 76 3.92 -0.66 17.56
N GLU A 77 5.06 -1.35 17.62
CA GLU A 77 6.00 -1.37 18.75
C GLU A 77 7.10 -0.31 18.63
N THR A 78 6.96 0.65 17.71
CA THR A 78 7.94 1.71 17.49
C THR A 78 7.37 3.10 17.69
N ARG A 79 8.27 4.08 17.87
CA ARG A 79 7.93 5.51 18.01
C ARG A 79 8.21 6.33 16.75
N TYR A 80 8.56 5.68 15.64
CA TYR A 80 8.99 6.38 14.43
C TYR A 80 7.83 6.91 13.58
N PHE A 81 6.62 6.38 13.78
CA PHE A 81 5.44 6.71 12.98
C PHE A 81 4.53 7.67 13.73
N THR A 82 4.07 8.72 13.05
CA THR A 82 3.17 9.74 13.59
C THR A 82 1.78 9.15 13.91
N PRO A 83 0.95 9.81 14.74
CA PRO A 83 -0.42 9.35 14.99
C PRO A 83 -1.24 9.14 13.70
N ARG A 84 -1.13 10.06 12.74
CA ARG A 84 -1.76 9.96 11.41
C ARG A 84 -1.28 8.73 10.63
N GLU A 85 0.03 8.48 10.58
CA GLU A 85 0.58 7.28 9.93
C GLU A 85 0.12 5.99 10.61
N ARG A 86 0.09 5.96 11.95
CA ARG A 86 -0.35 4.80 12.72
C ARG A 86 -1.82 4.46 12.48
N ALA A 87 -2.69 5.48 12.41
CA ALA A 87 -4.10 5.27 12.07
C ALA A 87 -4.27 4.72 10.64
N ALA A 88 -3.52 5.26 9.67
CA ALA A 88 -3.53 4.73 8.30
C ALA A 88 -3.01 3.29 8.21
N LEU A 89 -1.93 2.96 8.93
CA LEU A 89 -1.36 1.61 8.98
C LEU A 89 -2.32 0.62 9.65
N ALA A 90 -2.99 1.02 10.74
CA ALA A 90 -4.00 0.19 11.39
C ALA A 90 -5.17 -0.12 10.45
N TRP A 91 -5.71 0.91 9.78
CA TRP A 91 -6.79 0.76 8.81
C TRP A 91 -6.37 -0.12 7.62
N LEU A 92 -5.17 0.12 7.08
CA LEU A 92 -4.56 -0.69 6.03
C LEU A 92 -4.47 -2.18 6.41
N GLU A 93 -3.99 -2.50 7.62
CA GLU A 93 -3.84 -3.90 8.04
C GLU A 93 -5.19 -4.61 8.15
N CYS A 94 -6.25 -3.91 8.57
CA CYS A 94 -7.61 -4.44 8.60
C CYS A 94 -8.12 -4.74 7.18
N LEU A 95 -8.07 -3.75 6.29
CA LEU A 95 -8.57 -3.90 4.92
C LEU A 95 -7.73 -4.83 4.04
N THR A 96 -6.43 -4.97 4.32
CA THR A 96 -5.59 -5.95 3.63
C THR A 96 -5.93 -7.37 4.07
N ARG A 97 -6.27 -7.58 5.35
CA ARG A 97 -6.75 -8.86 5.90
C ARG A 97 -8.27 -8.89 6.03
N LEU A 98 -8.99 -8.32 5.06
CA LEU A 98 -10.43 -8.10 5.12
C LEU A 98 -11.26 -9.34 5.52
N PRO A 99 -11.00 -10.57 4.99
CA PRO A 99 -11.76 -11.75 5.40
C PRO A 99 -11.59 -12.14 6.87
N GLU A 100 -10.46 -11.78 7.48
CA GLU A 100 -10.10 -12.16 8.86
C GLU A 100 -10.47 -11.07 9.86
N ARG A 101 -10.28 -9.80 9.48
CA ARG A 101 -10.40 -8.65 10.39
C ARG A 101 -11.63 -7.79 10.12
N GLY A 102 -12.21 -7.86 8.94
CA GLY A 102 -13.26 -6.95 8.51
C GLY A 102 -12.77 -5.50 8.51
N ALA A 103 -13.69 -4.59 8.84
CA ALA A 103 -13.46 -3.16 8.97
C ALA A 103 -14.09 -2.69 10.29
N PRO A 104 -13.44 -2.95 11.43
CA PRO A 104 -14.06 -2.70 12.72
C PRO A 104 -14.21 -1.19 12.98
N GLN A 105 -15.31 -0.84 13.64
CA GLN A 105 -15.71 0.54 13.87
C GLN A 105 -14.66 1.37 14.66
N PRO A 106 -14.01 0.84 15.71
CA PRO A 106 -12.99 1.60 16.45
C PRO A 106 -11.81 2.06 15.59
N GLU A 107 -11.34 1.23 14.66
CA GLU A 107 -10.24 1.58 13.75
C GLU A 107 -10.66 2.65 12.75
N TYR A 108 -11.93 2.64 12.32
CA TYR A 108 -12.49 3.69 11.48
C TYR A 108 -12.62 5.01 12.25
N GLU A 109 -13.11 4.98 13.50
CA GLU A 109 -13.22 6.17 14.35
C GLU A 109 -11.84 6.80 14.65
N ALA A 110 -10.85 5.97 14.97
CA ALA A 110 -9.47 6.43 15.15
C ALA A 110 -8.86 7.04 13.87
N LEU A 111 -9.28 6.56 12.69
CA LEU A 111 -8.88 7.15 11.42
C LEU A 111 -9.46 8.56 11.25
N LEU A 112 -10.71 8.79 11.65
CA LEU A 112 -11.38 10.09 11.53
C LEU A 112 -10.77 11.18 12.42
N GLU A 113 -10.02 10.83 13.46
CA GLU A 113 -9.28 11.79 14.27
C GLU A 113 -8.12 12.47 13.51
N HIS A 114 -7.70 11.89 12.38
CA HIS A 114 -6.51 12.31 11.66
C HIS A 114 -6.72 12.58 10.18
N PHE A 115 -7.84 12.16 9.60
CA PHE A 115 -8.12 12.23 8.16
C PHE A 115 -9.48 12.85 7.88
N GLU A 116 -9.50 13.79 6.94
CA GLU A 116 -10.76 14.34 6.40
C GLU A 116 -11.49 13.29 5.54
N PRO A 117 -12.82 13.39 5.35
CA PRO A 117 -13.60 12.40 4.60
C PRO A 117 -13.05 12.08 3.20
N ALA A 118 -12.54 13.10 2.48
CA ALA A 118 -11.92 12.91 1.18
C ALA A 118 -10.61 12.12 1.27
N GLU A 119 -9.79 12.38 2.29
CA GLU A 119 -8.54 11.67 2.52
C GLU A 119 -8.79 10.22 2.92
N VAL A 120 -9.82 9.93 3.71
CA VAL A 120 -10.24 8.56 4.06
C VAL A 120 -10.62 7.77 2.80
N ALA A 121 -11.38 8.37 1.89
CA ALA A 121 -11.75 7.76 0.63
C ALA A 121 -10.50 7.48 -0.24
N ASN A 122 -9.59 8.44 -0.32
CA ASN A 122 -8.34 8.32 -1.08
C ASN A 122 -7.36 7.31 -0.45
N LEU A 123 -7.29 7.21 0.88
CA LEU A 123 -6.49 6.22 1.57
C LEU A 123 -7.05 4.82 1.29
N THR A 124 -8.37 4.67 1.31
CA THR A 124 -9.03 3.41 0.96
C THR A 124 -8.78 3.03 -0.51
N LEU A 125 -8.79 4.01 -1.42
CA LEU A 125 -8.35 3.79 -2.81
C LEU A 125 -6.89 3.33 -2.88
N ALA A 126 -5.98 3.92 -2.10
CA ALA A 126 -4.57 3.52 -2.07
C ALA A 126 -4.43 2.06 -1.62
N ILE A 127 -5.13 1.69 -0.54
CA ILE A 127 -5.14 0.33 0.00
C ILE A 127 -5.69 -0.68 -1.03
N ALA A 128 -6.81 -0.36 -1.67
CA ALA A 128 -7.41 -1.21 -2.70
C ALA A 128 -6.48 -1.37 -3.92
N THR A 129 -5.85 -0.27 -4.35
CA THR A 129 -4.96 -0.24 -5.50
C THR A 129 -3.73 -1.11 -5.29
N ILE A 130 -3.04 -0.99 -4.14
CA ILE A 130 -1.90 -1.86 -3.86
C ILE A 130 -2.31 -3.33 -3.68
N ASN A 131 -3.48 -3.59 -3.07
CA ASN A 131 -4.00 -4.95 -2.96
C ASN A 131 -4.28 -5.58 -4.34
N ALA A 132 -4.72 -4.79 -5.31
CA ALA A 132 -4.85 -5.22 -6.70
C ALA A 132 -3.47 -5.48 -7.33
N TRP A 133 -2.51 -4.56 -7.23
CA TRP A 133 -1.14 -4.76 -7.73
C TRP A 133 -0.47 -6.01 -7.13
N ASN A 134 -0.64 -6.26 -5.84
CA ASN A 134 -0.09 -7.44 -5.19
C ASN A 134 -0.68 -8.73 -5.77
N ARG A 135 -1.97 -8.75 -6.16
CA ARG A 135 -2.61 -9.90 -6.82
C ARG A 135 -2.02 -10.14 -8.22
N PHE A 136 -1.73 -9.08 -8.98
CA PHE A 136 -1.01 -9.18 -10.25
C PHE A 136 0.42 -9.71 -10.03
N GLY A 137 1.17 -9.12 -9.10
CA GLY A 137 2.55 -9.49 -8.80
C GLY A 137 2.70 -10.96 -8.37
N VAL A 138 1.92 -11.37 -7.37
CA VAL A 138 1.95 -12.75 -6.85
C VAL A 138 1.33 -13.72 -7.85
N GLY A 139 0.17 -13.39 -8.42
CA GLY A 139 -0.56 -14.26 -9.35
C GLY A 139 0.28 -14.63 -10.57
N PHE A 140 1.07 -13.69 -11.07
CA PHE A 140 1.92 -13.88 -12.26
C PHE A 140 3.40 -14.14 -11.94
N ALA A 141 3.72 -14.40 -10.67
CA ALA A 141 5.07 -14.73 -10.19
C ALA A 141 6.14 -13.71 -10.63
N MET A 142 5.80 -12.43 -10.55
CA MET A 142 6.73 -11.33 -10.77
C MET A 142 7.80 -11.36 -9.67
N VAL A 143 9.07 -11.34 -10.09
CA VAL A 143 10.21 -11.31 -9.18
C VAL A 143 10.95 -9.99 -9.33
N PRO A 144 11.48 -9.42 -8.23
CA PRO A 144 12.36 -8.27 -8.33
C PRO A 144 13.61 -8.65 -9.13
N ALA A 145 14.15 -7.68 -9.89
CA ALA A 145 15.41 -7.81 -10.60
C ALA A 145 16.60 -7.90 -9.63
#